data_AF-A0A2P1NLX8-F1
#
_entry.id   AF-A0A2P1NLX8-F1
#
_cell.length_a   1.000
_cell.length_b   1.000
_cell.length_c   1.000
_cell.angle_alpha   90.00
_cell.angle_beta   90.00
_cell.angle_gamma   90.00
#
_symmetry.space_group_name_H-M   'P 1'
#
loop_
_entity.id
_entity.type
_entity.pdbx_description
1 polymer ?
#
loop_
_entity_poly.entity_id
_entity_poly.type
_entity_poly.pdbx_seq_one_letter_code
_entity_poly.pdbx_strand_id
1 'polypeptide(L)'
;METVAESLYTVALRDAPSSLPADARITAETRYARELERALGGPGQVAETLAAVLSLEDADAMTDADQALAGRWQKAAGKARERALSQIGEAEEAYFEVRIA
;
A
#
# COMPACT_ATOMS: atom_id res chain seq x y z
N MET A 1 -22.96 -14.48 -10.67
CA MET A 1 -21.75 -15.23 -10.32
C MET A 1 -20.68 -14.18 -10.10
N GLU A 2 -20.60 -13.64 -8.89
CA GLU A 2 -19.64 -12.59 -8.54
C GLU A 2 -18.37 -13.32 -8.14
N THR A 3 -17.35 -13.27 -8.99
CA THR A 3 -16.00 -13.72 -8.60
C THR A 3 -15.51 -12.71 -7.58
N VAL A 4 -15.72 -12.99 -6.29
CA VAL A 4 -14.97 -12.34 -5.22
C VAL A 4 -13.54 -12.80 -5.43
N ALA A 5 -12.76 -12.03 -6.17
CA ALA A 5 -11.33 -12.21 -6.20
C ALA A 5 -10.88 -12.08 -4.75
N GLU A 6 -10.39 -13.18 -4.16
CA GLU A 6 -9.76 -13.17 -2.86
C GLU A 6 -8.66 -12.11 -2.92
N SER A 7 -8.92 -10.95 -2.29
CA SER A 7 -7.98 -9.85 -2.31
C SER A 7 -6.81 -10.28 -1.44
N LEU A 8 -5.62 -10.46 -2.03
CA LEU A 8 -4.43 -10.97 -1.33
C LEU A 8 -3.92 -10.02 -0.24
N TYR A 9 -4.41 -8.79 -0.25
CA TYR A 9 -4.15 -7.76 0.76
C TYR A 9 -5.29 -6.75 0.77
N THR A 10 -5.32 -5.93 1.81
CA THR A 10 -6.25 -4.81 1.99
C THR A 10 -5.49 -3.50 2.11
N VAL A 11 -6.14 -2.39 1.73
CA VAL A 11 -5.62 -1.03 1.86
C VAL A 11 -6.63 -0.19 2.62
N ALA A 12 -6.20 0.48 3.68
CA ALA A 12 -7.03 1.40 4.45
C ALA A 12 -6.34 2.75 4.62
N LEU A 13 -7.04 3.84 4.36
CA LEU A 13 -6.56 5.19 4.64
C LEU A 13 -6.74 5.48 6.13
N ARG A 14 -5.64 5.75 6.82
CA ARG A 14 -5.59 6.09 8.25
C ARG A 14 -5.29 7.57 8.44
N ASP A 15 -5.71 8.08 9.59
CA ASP A 15 -5.48 9.46 10.04
C ASP A 15 -5.93 10.55 9.03
N ALA A 16 -6.89 10.20 8.18
CA ALA A 16 -7.55 11.15 7.29
C ALA A 16 -8.58 11.99 8.06
N PRO A 17 -8.77 13.27 7.71
CA PRO A 17 -9.67 14.16 8.42
C PRO A 17 -11.10 13.61 8.43
N SER A 18 -11.81 13.80 9.54
CA SER A 18 -13.20 13.35 9.70
C SER A 18 -14.17 14.01 8.73
N SER A 19 -13.78 15.14 8.13
CA SER A 19 -14.50 15.83 7.06
C SER A 19 -14.34 15.17 5.69
N LEU A 20 -13.43 14.21 5.51
CA LEU A 20 -13.22 13.52 4.25
C LEU A 20 -14.43 12.63 3.90
N PRO A 21 -15.08 12.83 2.74
CA PRO A 21 -16.19 11.98 2.31
C PRO A 21 -15.78 10.51 2.12
N ALA A 22 -16.69 9.59 2.42
CA ALA A 22 -16.44 8.15 2.28
C ALA A 22 -16.05 7.77 0.84
N ASP A 23 -16.72 8.32 -0.18
CA ASP A 23 -16.39 8.08 -1.59
C ASP A 23 -14.97 8.55 -1.96
N ALA A 24 -14.53 9.68 -1.39
CA ALA A 24 -13.18 10.20 -1.61
C ALA A 24 -12.12 9.29 -0.95
N ARG A 25 -12.42 8.78 0.25
CA ARG A 25 -11.58 7.77 0.93
C ARG A 25 -11.45 6.50 0.11
N ILE A 26 -12.57 5.90 -0.30
CA ILE A 26 -12.59 4.66 -1.10
C ILE A 26 -11.86 4.85 -2.43
N THR A 27 -12.06 6.00 -3.08
CA THR A 27 -11.35 6.35 -4.33
C THR A 27 -9.84 6.40 -4.12
N ALA A 28 -9.38 6.98 -3.01
CA ALA A 28 -7.97 7.08 -2.69
C ALA A 28 -7.35 5.70 -2.36
N GLU A 29 -8.03 4.89 -1.55
CA GLU A 29 -7.62 3.51 -1.23
C GLU A 29 -7.51 2.65 -2.50
N THR A 30 -8.52 2.72 -3.38
CA THR A 30 -8.53 2.02 -4.67
C THR A 30 -7.40 2.48 -5.59
N ARG A 31 -7.16 3.80 -5.68
CA ARG A 31 -6.02 4.36 -6.44
C ARG A 31 -4.69 3.90 -5.89
N TYR A 32 -4.53 3.92 -4.58
CA TYR A 32 -3.30 3.48 -3.93
C TYR A 32 -3.00 2.02 -4.27
N ALA A 33 -3.97 1.12 -4.10
CA ALA A 33 -3.83 -0.29 -4.45
C ALA A 33 -3.41 -0.47 -5.91
N ARG A 34 -4.09 0.21 -6.85
CA ARG A 34 -3.80 0.10 -8.28
C ARG A 34 -2.40 0.59 -8.66
N GLU A 35 -1.95 1.69 -8.06
CA GLU A 35 -0.59 2.22 -8.31
C GLU A 35 0.48 1.31 -7.71
N LEU A 36 0.20 0.70 -6.56
CA LEU A 36 1.08 -0.27 -5.91
C LEU A 36 1.24 -1.54 -6.76
N GLU A 37 0.12 -2.12 -7.23
CA GLU A 37 0.11 -3.26 -8.15
C GLU A 37 0.88 -2.95 -9.43
N ARG A 38 0.64 -1.77 -10.01
CA ARG A 38 1.32 -1.32 -11.23
C ARG A 38 2.84 -1.17 -11.01
N ALA A 39 3.28 -0.78 -9.81
CA ALA A 39 4.68 -0.62 -9.49
C ALA A 39 5.39 -1.95 -9.17
N LEU A 40 4.68 -2.92 -8.58
CA LEU A 40 5.26 -4.16 -8.09
C LEU A 40 5.04 -5.36 -9.03
N GLY A 41 4.02 -5.34 -9.88
CA GLY A 41 3.76 -6.38 -10.87
C GLY A 41 2.43 -7.13 -10.70
N GLY A 42 1.46 -6.54 -10.01
CA GLY A 42 0.15 -7.12 -9.73
C GLY A 42 -0.06 -7.48 -8.25
N PRO A 43 -1.27 -7.95 -7.88
CA PRO A 43 -1.64 -8.15 -6.49
C PRO A 43 -0.84 -9.26 -5.78
N GLY A 44 -0.43 -10.31 -6.51
CA GLY A 44 0.45 -11.36 -5.97
C GLY A 44 1.78 -10.80 -5.50
N GLN A 45 2.43 -10.02 -6.38
CA GLN A 45 3.73 -9.43 -6.11
C GLN A 45 3.67 -8.35 -5.03
N VAL A 46 2.54 -7.67 -4.86
CA VAL A 46 2.30 -6.80 -3.70
C VAL A 46 2.31 -7.62 -2.41
N ALA A 47 1.51 -8.68 -2.33
CA ALA A 47 1.40 -9.51 -1.14
C ALA A 47 2.73 -10.20 -0.79
N GLU A 48 3.42 -10.77 -1.80
CA GLU A 48 4.75 -11.39 -1.60
C GLU A 48 5.79 -10.38 -1.12
N THR A 49 5.84 -9.18 -1.74
CA THR A 49 6.79 -8.14 -1.34
C THR A 49 6.48 -7.65 0.08
N LEU A 50 5.21 -7.42 0.41
CA LEU A 50 4.81 -6.98 1.75
C LEU A 50 5.14 -8.04 2.80
N ALA A 51 4.78 -9.31 2.57
CA ALA A 51 5.07 -10.39 3.51
C ALA A 51 6.58 -10.53 3.76
N ALA A 52 7.39 -10.42 2.71
CA ALA A 52 8.83 -10.47 2.84
C ALA A 52 9.37 -9.26 3.61
N VAL A 53 8.88 -8.03 3.35
CA VAL A 53 9.29 -6.83 4.09
C VAL A 53 8.90 -6.88 5.57
N LEU A 54 7.69 -7.36 5.90
CA LEU A 54 7.26 -7.55 7.29
C LEU A 54 8.14 -8.56 8.01
N SER A 55 8.57 -9.63 7.32
CA SER A 55 9.47 -10.63 7.89
C SER A 55 10.88 -10.07 8.20
N LEU A 56 11.25 -8.92 7.62
CA LEU A 56 12.53 -8.26 7.92
C LEU A 56 12.51 -7.51 9.26
N GLU A 57 11.34 -7.20 9.81
CA GLU A 57 11.22 -6.49 11.09
C GLU A 57 11.78 -7.31 12.26
N ASP A 58 11.70 -8.64 12.15
CA ASP A 58 12.23 -9.61 13.12
C ASP A 58 13.57 -10.21 12.72
N ALA A 59 14.21 -9.74 11.64
CA ALA A 59 15.47 -10.31 11.16
C ALA A 59 16.69 -9.83 11.97
N ASP A 60 17.49 -10.76 12.49
CA ASP A 60 18.75 -10.47 13.19
C ASP A 60 19.79 -9.73 12.33
N ALA A 61 19.76 -9.96 11.01
CA ALA A 61 20.64 -9.30 10.06
C ALA A 61 19.96 -9.18 8.68
N MET A 62 20.11 -8.02 8.05
CA MET A 62 19.61 -7.76 6.70
C MET A 62 20.73 -7.94 5.67
N THR A 63 20.45 -8.70 4.61
CA THR A 63 21.32 -8.79 3.44
C THR A 63 21.13 -7.59 2.50
N ASP A 64 22.01 -7.42 1.52
CA ASP A 64 21.80 -6.43 0.44
C ASP A 64 20.50 -6.68 -0.34
N ALA A 65 20.09 -7.95 -0.49
CA ALA A 65 18.84 -8.30 -1.16
C ALA A 65 17.61 -7.84 -0.34
N ASP A 66 17.67 -7.98 0.98
CA ASP A 66 16.62 -7.53 1.90
C ASP A 66 16.49 -6.00 1.88
N GLN A 67 17.61 -5.29 1.89
CA GLN A 67 17.64 -3.83 1.75
C GLN A 67 17.06 -3.37 0.40
N ALA A 68 17.42 -4.05 -0.69
CA ALA A 68 16.88 -3.76 -2.01
C ALA A 68 15.36 -4.00 -2.08
N LEU A 69 14.87 -5.05 -1.43
CA LEU A 69 13.44 -5.36 -1.34
C LEU A 69 12.67 -4.32 -0.53
N ALA A 70 13.16 -3.96 0.66
CA ALA A 70 12.59 -2.91 1.50
C ALA A 70 12.56 -1.56 0.77
N GLY A 71 13.66 -1.19 0.09
CA GLY A 71 13.73 0.02 -0.71
C GLY A 71 12.76 0.01 -1.90
N ARG A 72 12.58 -1.14 -2.55
CA ARG A 72 11.58 -1.32 -3.62
C ARG A 72 10.16 -1.09 -3.10
N TRP A 73 9.82 -1.67 -1.94
CA TRP A 73 8.53 -1.46 -1.28
C TRP A 73 8.31 0.01 -0.94
N GLN A 74 9.25 0.64 -0.22
CA GLN A 74 9.15 2.05 0.18
C GLN A 74 8.96 2.98 -1.02
N LYS A 75 9.70 2.75 -2.11
CA LYS A 75 9.57 3.55 -3.34
C LYS A 75 8.20 3.38 -4.01
N ALA A 76 7.70 2.14 -4.08
CA ALA A 76 6.39 1.85 -4.65
C ALA A 76 5.27 2.47 -3.80
N ALA A 77 5.30 2.25 -2.48
CA ALA A 77 4.35 2.78 -1.52
C ALA A 77 4.33 4.31 -1.48
N GLY A 78 5.50 4.95 -1.49
CA GLY A 78 5.63 6.41 -1.51
C GLY A 78 5.00 7.03 -2.77
N LYS A 79 5.35 6.49 -3.95
CA LYS A 79 4.78 6.96 -5.22
C LYS A 79 3.27 6.73 -5.30
N ALA A 80 2.79 5.58 -4.82
CA ALA A 80 1.36 5.28 -4.76
C ALA A 80 0.64 6.26 -3.84
N ARG A 81 1.22 6.59 -2.67
CA ARG A 81 0.68 7.57 -1.72
C ARG A 81 0.55 8.95 -2.36
N GLU A 82 1.61 9.46 -2.98
CA GLU A 82 1.57 10.77 -3.64
C GLU A 82 0.45 10.85 -4.69
N ARG A 83 0.28 9.80 -5.49
CA ARG A 83 -0.76 9.74 -6.54
C ARG A 83 -2.18 9.60 -5.98
N ALA A 84 -2.34 8.87 -4.89
CA ALA A 84 -3.62 8.66 -4.24
C ALA A 84 -4.08 9.89 -3.45
N LEU A 85 -3.16 10.57 -2.76
CA LEU A 85 -3.45 11.79 -1.98
C LEU A 85 -3.45 13.06 -2.81
N SER A 86 -2.93 13.09 -4.05
CA SER A 86 -2.90 14.31 -4.88
C SER A 86 -4.27 14.94 -5.13
N GLN A 87 -5.38 14.23 -4.88
CA GLN A 87 -6.75 14.74 -5.00
C GLN A 87 -7.39 15.08 -3.64
N ILE A 88 -6.70 14.80 -2.53
CA ILE A 88 -7.12 15.09 -1.17
C ILE A 88 -6.21 16.21 -0.64
N GLY A 89 -6.75 17.43 -0.53
CA GLY A 89 -5.96 18.62 -0.18
C GLY A 89 -5.29 18.52 1.19
N GLU A 90 -6.07 18.24 2.24
CA GLU A 90 -5.60 18.14 3.63
C GLU A 90 -5.45 16.66 4.02
N ALA A 91 -4.30 16.09 3.71
CA ALA A 91 -3.98 14.68 4.03
C ALA A 91 -2.53 14.49 4.50
N GLU A 92 -1.93 15.54 5.07
CA GLU A 92 -0.50 15.52 5.46
C GLU A 92 -0.19 14.43 6.49
N GLU A 93 -1.09 14.23 7.47
CA GLU A 93 -1.00 13.19 8.50
C GLU A 93 -1.51 11.83 8.01
N ALA A 94 -2.23 11.79 6.88
CA ALA A 94 -2.85 10.58 6.41
C ALA A 94 -1.83 9.63 5.75
N TYR A 95 -1.97 8.34 6.04
CA TYR A 95 -1.17 7.27 5.45
C TYR A 95 -2.05 6.09 5.04
N PHE A 96 -1.53 5.27 4.13
CA PHE A 96 -2.18 4.04 3.72
C PHE A 96 -1.58 2.88 4.52
N GLU A 97 -2.44 2.20 5.26
CA GLU A 97 -2.13 0.94 5.90
C GLU A 97 -2.41 -0.19 4.90
N VAL A 98 -1.42 -1.07 4.70
CA VAL A 98 -1.56 -2.26 3.84
C VAL A 98 -1.42 -3.50 4.72
N ARG A 99 -2.35 -4.45 4.60
CA ARG A 99 -2.33 -5.69 5.38
C ARG A 99 -2.58 -6.89 4.48
N ILE A 100 -1.82 -7.97 4.68
CA ILE A 100 -2.13 -9.27 4.05
C ILE A 100 -3.51 -9.73 4.52
N ALA A 101 -4.30 -10.31 3.62
CA ALA A 101 -5.65 -10.78 3.90
C ALA A 101 -5.69 -12.16 4.57
#